data_AF-A0A4Q6XHG1-F1
#
_entry.id   AF-A0A4Q6XHG1-F1
#
_cell.length_a   1.000
_cell.length_b   1.000
_cell.length_c   1.000
_cell.angle_alpha   90.00
_cell.angle_beta   90.00
_cell.angle_gamma   90.00
#
_symmetry.space_group_name_H-M   'P 1'
#
loop_
_entity.id
_entity.type
_entity.pdbx_description
1 polymer ?
#
loop_
_entity_poly.entity_id
_entity_poly.type
_entity_poly.pdbx_seq_one_letter_code
_entity_poly.pdbx_strand_id
1 'polypeptide(L)'
;MSPLSAEQIAKLNYRYDDYATYDDNATKIPGDPLIFRDADGDAALHMAAIAEDVEAVSWLLNAGIDPNALGDMGQTALHWAIANKNKEMAELLVSFGARTDIIDEFGIRSDLSVFED
;
A
#
# COMPACT_ATOMS: atom_id res chain seq x y z
N MET A 1 -12.15 -12.43 -5.45
CA MET A 1 -11.06 -12.36 -4.47
C MET A 1 -10.49 -13.76 -4.30
N SER A 2 -9.17 -13.90 -4.38
CA SER A 2 -8.47 -15.17 -4.25
C SER A 2 -7.50 -15.06 -3.07
N PRO A 3 -7.50 -15.99 -2.10
CA PRO A 3 -6.60 -15.91 -0.95
C PRO A 3 -5.14 -15.95 -1.39
N LEU A 4 -4.26 -15.27 -0.65
CA LEU A 4 -2.81 -15.33 -0.88
C LEU A 4 -2.30 -16.75 -0.66
N SER A 5 -1.42 -17.21 -1.55
CA SER A 5 -0.70 -18.46 -1.36
C SER A 5 0.37 -18.32 -0.28
N ALA A 6 0.78 -19.43 0.33
CA ALA A 6 1.89 -19.43 1.29
C ALA A 6 3.20 -18.88 0.69
N GLU A 7 3.43 -19.09 -0.62
CA GLU A 7 4.58 -18.55 -1.33
C GLU A 7 4.49 -17.02 -1.47
N GLN A 8 3.31 -16.49 -1.80
CA GLN A 8 3.10 -15.04 -1.88
C GLN A 8 3.31 -14.37 -0.52
N ILE A 9 2.77 -14.96 0.56
CA ILE A 9 2.99 -14.48 1.93
C ILE A 9 4.48 -14.49 2.28
N ALA A 10 5.20 -15.58 1.97
CA ALA A 10 6.63 -15.66 2.21
C ALA A 10 7.43 -14.60 1.44
N LYS A 11 7.07 -14.32 0.18
CA LYS A 11 7.69 -13.27 -0.62
C LYS A 11 7.39 -11.87 -0.07
N LEU A 12 6.15 -11.60 0.31
CA LEU A 12 5.78 -10.33 0.95
C LEU A 12 6.60 -10.10 2.22
N ASN A 13 6.75 -11.12 3.06
CA ASN A 13 7.58 -11.03 4.28
C ASN A 13 9.05 -10.74 3.97
N TYR A 14 9.60 -11.31 2.91
CA TYR A 14 10.99 -11.09 2.53
C TYR A 14 11.22 -9.70 1.92
N ARG A 15 10.27 -9.19 1.13
CA ARG A 15 10.41 -7.89 0.45
C ARG A 15 10.42 -6.70 1.39
N TYR A 16 9.66 -6.77 2.48
CA TYR A 16 9.50 -5.67 3.42
C TYR A 16 10.33 -5.84 4.70
N ASP A 17 11.26 -6.79 4.73
CA ASP A 17 12.20 -6.99 5.85
C ASP A 17 13.20 -5.81 5.97
N ASP A 18 13.63 -5.24 4.84
CA ASP A 18 14.66 -4.19 4.77
C ASP A 18 14.13 -2.75 4.68
N TYR A 19 12.80 -2.55 4.57
CA TYR A 19 12.20 -1.20 4.46
C TYR A 19 12.13 -0.46 5.81
N ALA A 20 12.80 -0.96 6.85
CA ALA A 20 12.90 -0.36 8.17
C ALA A 20 13.55 1.03 8.10
N THR A 21 12.73 2.07 8.05
CA THR A 21 13.15 3.42 8.34
C THR A 21 13.28 3.58 9.86
N TYR A 22 14.46 3.99 10.31
CA TYR A 22 14.78 4.58 11.63
C TYR A 22 14.49 3.81 12.94
N ASP A 23 13.79 2.68 12.94
CA ASP A 23 13.67 1.81 14.13
C ASP A 23 14.16 0.38 13.83
N ASP A 24 15.01 -0.15 14.70
CA ASP A 24 15.75 -1.41 14.56
C ASP A 24 14.85 -2.67 14.70
N ASN A 25 13.53 -2.51 14.58
CA ASN A 25 12.53 -3.58 14.60
C ASN A 25 11.99 -3.82 13.18
N ALA A 26 12.87 -4.27 12.29
CA ALA A 26 12.57 -4.68 10.92
C ALA A 26 11.20 -5.35 10.79
N THR A 27 10.29 -4.67 10.12
CA THR A 27 8.85 -4.92 10.18
C THR A 27 8.45 -6.04 9.22
N LYS A 28 8.86 -7.26 9.55
CA LYS A 28 8.29 -8.46 8.95
C LYS A 28 6.77 -8.43 9.13
N ILE A 29 5.98 -8.54 8.05
CA ILE A 29 4.52 -8.73 8.13
C ILE A 29 4.26 -10.04 8.91
N PRO A 30 3.86 -9.99 10.20
CA PRO A 30 3.64 -11.19 10.97
C PRO A 30 2.19 -11.65 10.74
N GLY A 31 2.01 -12.86 10.23
CA GLY A 31 0.68 -13.45 10.07
C GLY A 31 0.00 -13.05 8.76
N ASP A 32 -1.24 -12.55 8.84
CA ASP A 32 -2.09 -12.29 7.68
C ASP A 32 -1.86 -10.88 7.11
N PRO A 33 -1.31 -10.74 5.89
CA PRO A 33 -1.04 -9.43 5.28
C PRO A 33 -2.29 -8.56 5.08
N LEU A 34 -3.50 -9.14 5.03
CA LEU A 34 -4.73 -8.40 4.76
C LEU A 34 -5.19 -7.54 5.95
N ILE A 35 -4.81 -7.93 7.17
CA ILE A 35 -5.15 -7.23 8.41
C ILE A 35 -3.93 -6.67 9.15
N PHE A 36 -2.73 -6.91 8.61
CA PHE A 36 -1.49 -6.42 9.18
C PHE A 36 -1.46 -4.88 9.27
N ARG A 37 -0.91 -4.38 10.36
CA ARG A 37 -0.55 -2.97 10.57
C ARG A 37 0.82 -2.92 11.24
N ASP A 38 1.71 -2.06 10.75
CA ASP A 38 2.99 -1.82 11.40
C ASP A 38 2.89 -0.84 12.58
N ALA A 39 4.04 -0.37 13.09
CA ALA A 39 4.11 0.54 14.23
C ALA A 39 3.55 1.95 13.93
N ASP A 40 3.62 2.38 12.67
CA ASP A 40 3.12 3.68 12.20
C ASP A 40 1.65 3.59 11.76
N GLY A 41 1.08 2.38 11.72
CA GLY A 41 -0.31 2.11 11.35
C GLY A 41 -0.47 1.79 9.87
N ASP A 42 0.62 1.56 9.15
CA ASP A 42 0.60 1.24 7.73
C ASP A 42 0.22 -0.21 7.47
N ALA A 43 -0.64 -0.39 6.48
CA ALA A 43 -1.01 -1.71 5.98
C ALA A 43 0.07 -2.24 5.03
N ALA A 44 0.04 -3.55 4.78
CA ALA A 44 0.90 -4.16 3.75
C ALA A 44 0.75 -3.48 2.37
N LEU A 45 -0.42 -2.91 2.06
CA LEU A 45 -0.66 -2.17 0.84
C LEU A 45 0.10 -0.83 0.78
N HIS A 46 0.28 -0.13 1.91
CA HIS A 46 1.08 1.09 1.97
C HIS A 46 2.55 0.77 1.71
N MET A 47 3.09 -0.22 2.42
CA MET A 47 4.47 -0.69 2.21
C MET A 47 4.73 -1.05 0.74
N ALA A 48 3.79 -1.76 0.10
CA ALA A 48 3.90 -2.12 -1.30
C ALA A 48 3.85 -0.91 -2.25
N ALA A 49 3.01 0.09 -1.97
CA ALA A 49 2.93 1.32 -2.75
C ALA A 49 4.15 2.22 -2.56
N ILE A 50 4.66 2.35 -1.34
CA ILE A 50 5.90 3.07 -0.99
C ILE A 50 7.09 2.47 -1.74
N ALA A 51 7.18 1.14 -1.76
CA ALA A 51 8.21 0.38 -2.45
C ALA A 51 8.04 0.30 -3.98
N GLU A 52 6.96 0.87 -4.53
CA GLU A 52 6.58 0.77 -5.94
C GLU A 52 6.46 -0.69 -6.47
N ASP A 53 6.13 -1.65 -5.59
CA ASP A 53 6.01 -3.08 -5.93
C ASP A 53 4.61 -3.39 -6.48
N VAL A 54 4.44 -3.20 -7.78
CA VAL A 54 3.18 -3.44 -8.52
C VAL A 54 2.71 -4.89 -8.37
N GLU A 55 3.63 -5.87 -8.28
CA GLU A 55 3.26 -7.28 -8.14
C GLU A 55 2.64 -7.55 -6.77
N ALA A 56 3.25 -7.06 -5.69
CA ALA A 56 2.69 -7.18 -4.35
C ALA A 56 1.37 -6.43 -4.20
N VAL A 57 1.26 -5.21 -4.74
CA VAL A 57 -0.01 -4.46 -4.75
C VAL A 57 -1.10 -5.29 -5.45
N SER A 58 -0.80 -5.85 -6.61
CA SER A 58 -1.74 -6.72 -7.34
C SER A 58 -2.16 -7.94 -6.50
N TRP A 59 -1.23 -8.63 -5.84
CA TRP A 59 -1.56 -9.76 -4.97
C TRP A 59 -2.48 -9.37 -3.82
N LEU A 60 -2.15 -8.30 -3.09
CA LEU A 60 -2.89 -7.84 -1.92
C LEU A 60 -4.32 -7.41 -2.30
N LEU A 61 -4.46 -6.64 -3.38
CA LEU A 61 -5.76 -6.19 -3.90
C LEU A 61 -6.63 -7.36 -4.38
N ASN A 62 -6.06 -8.32 -5.12
CA ASN A 62 -6.78 -9.51 -5.55
C ASN A 62 -7.22 -10.40 -4.36
N ALA A 63 -6.47 -10.36 -3.27
CA ALA A 63 -6.80 -11.05 -2.03
C ALA A 63 -7.86 -10.32 -1.19
N GLY A 64 -8.24 -9.10 -1.56
CA GLY A 64 -9.33 -8.36 -0.94
C GLY A 64 -8.92 -7.47 0.23
N ILE A 65 -7.66 -7.03 0.29
CA ILE A 65 -7.28 -5.95 1.20
C ILE A 65 -8.10 -4.70 0.88
N ASP A 66 -8.42 -3.89 1.89
CA ASP A 66 -9.10 -2.61 1.68
C ASP A 66 -8.16 -1.62 0.98
N PRO A 67 -8.46 -1.18 -0.27
CA PRO A 67 -7.63 -0.21 -0.97
C PRO A 67 -7.67 1.19 -0.36
N ASN A 68 -8.61 1.45 0.55
CA ASN A 68 -8.83 2.73 1.21
C ASN A 68 -8.40 2.71 2.67
N ALA A 69 -7.67 1.68 3.10
CA ALA A 69 -7.07 1.65 4.43
C ALA A 69 -6.28 2.94 4.66
N LEU A 70 -6.48 3.54 5.84
CA LEU A 70 -5.70 4.70 6.26
C LEU A 70 -4.46 4.20 7.00
N GLY A 71 -3.31 4.73 6.60
CA GLY A 71 -2.01 4.51 7.20
C GLY A 71 -1.66 5.63 8.18
N ASP A 72 -0.36 5.86 8.34
CA ASP A 72 0.10 7.02 9.10
C ASP A 72 -0.40 8.33 8.46
N MET A 73 -0.67 9.34 9.29
CA MET A 73 -1.15 10.66 8.87
C MET A 73 -2.38 10.64 7.96
N GLY A 74 -3.20 9.59 8.01
CA GLY A 74 -4.41 9.45 7.18
C GLY A 74 -4.13 9.20 5.70
N GLN A 75 -2.90 8.81 5.34
CA GLN A 75 -2.53 8.51 3.96
C GLN A 75 -3.07 7.17 3.51
N THR A 76 -3.24 7.01 2.19
CA THR A 76 -3.67 5.75 1.56
C THR A 76 -2.58 5.29 0.60
N ALA A 77 -2.66 4.05 0.12
CA ALA A 77 -1.73 3.56 -0.90
C ALA A 77 -1.74 4.43 -2.17
N LEU A 78 -2.87 5.06 -2.49
CA LEU A 78 -2.98 5.98 -3.61
C LEU A 78 -2.22 7.30 -3.40
N HIS A 79 -2.16 7.82 -2.16
CA HIS A 79 -1.33 8.98 -1.85
C HIS A 79 0.14 8.69 -2.15
N TRP A 80 0.64 7.51 -1.76
CA TRP A 80 2.01 7.09 -2.03
C TRP A 80 2.28 6.89 -3.53
N ALA A 81 1.37 6.27 -4.27
CA ALA A 81 1.51 6.13 -5.72
C ALA A 81 1.58 7.49 -6.43
N ILE A 82 0.77 8.47 -5.99
CA ILE A 82 0.80 9.86 -6.50
C ILE A 82 2.12 10.54 -6.15
N ALA A 83 2.57 10.44 -4.89
CA ALA A 83 3.83 11.05 -4.43
C ALA A 83 5.04 10.53 -5.23
N ASN A 84 5.04 9.24 -5.55
CA ASN A 84 6.06 8.59 -6.38
C ASN A 84 5.91 8.88 -7.88
N LYS A 85 4.88 9.63 -8.29
CA LYS A 85 4.52 9.88 -9.71
C LYS A 85 4.30 8.60 -10.51
N ASN A 86 3.88 7.53 -9.83
CA ASN A 86 3.68 6.22 -10.42
C ASN A 86 2.23 6.08 -10.91
N LYS A 87 1.98 6.54 -12.14
CA LYS A 87 0.65 6.53 -12.75
C LYS A 87 0.08 5.12 -12.90
N GLU A 88 0.90 4.15 -13.28
CA GLU A 88 0.45 2.75 -13.43
C GLU A 88 -0.05 2.18 -12.09
N MET A 89 0.67 2.41 -11.00
CA MET A 89 0.25 2.01 -9.67
C MET A 89 -1.05 2.70 -9.24
N ALA A 90 -1.17 4.01 -9.51
CA ALA A 90 -2.37 4.77 -9.17
C ALA A 90 -3.60 4.25 -9.93
N GLU A 91 -3.46 3.98 -11.22
CA GLU A 91 -4.52 3.39 -12.06
C GLU A 91 -4.90 1.98 -11.58
N LEU A 92 -3.91 1.16 -11.21
CA LEU A 92 -4.15 -0.16 -10.62
C LEU A 92 -4.98 -0.05 -9.34
N LEU A 93 -4.57 0.79 -8.39
CA LEU A 93 -5.29 1.00 -7.13
C LEU A 93 -6.75 1.44 -7.35
N VAL A 94 -6.98 2.38 -8.26
CA VAL A 94 -8.34 2.86 -8.60
C VAL A 94 -9.16 1.78 -9.29
N SER A 95 -8.56 0.95 -10.14
CA SER A 95 -9.26 -0.18 -10.77
C SER A 95 -9.78 -1.20 -9.75
N PHE A 96 -9.19 -1.23 -8.55
CA PHE A 96 -9.65 -2.03 -7.40
C PHE A 96 -10.48 -1.25 -6.38
N GLY A 97 -10.88 -0.01 -6.68
CA GLY A 97 -11.79 0.77 -5.84
C GLY A 97 -11.11 1.70 -4.83
N ALA A 98 -9.84 2.04 -5.03
CA ALA A 98 -9.24 3.15 -4.30
C ALA A 98 -9.97 4.46 -4.63
N ARG A 99 -10.27 5.23 -3.59
CA ARG A 99 -10.96 6.51 -3.65
C ARG A 99 -9.99 7.63 -3.98
N THR A 100 -10.43 8.54 -4.85
CA THR A 100 -9.63 9.68 -5.31
C THR A 100 -9.96 10.99 -4.60
N ASP A 101 -10.70 10.92 -3.50
CA ASP A 101 -11.26 12.06 -2.76
C ASP A 101 -10.89 12.07 -1.27
N ILE A 102 -10.03 11.15 -0.82
CA ILE A 102 -9.55 11.10 0.56
C ILE A 102 -8.51 12.21 0.74
N ILE A 103 -8.56 12.88 1.89
CA ILE A 103 -7.64 13.96 2.25
C ILE A 103 -6.83 13.48 3.46
N ASP A 104 -5.51 13.50 3.34
CA ASP A 104 -4.58 13.18 4.42
C ASP A 104 -4.47 14.33 5.45
N GLU A 105 -3.71 14.13 6.53
CA GLU A 105 -3.53 15.15 7.58
C GLU A 105 -2.76 16.39 7.10
N PHE A 106 -2.07 16.33 5.96
CA PHE A 106 -1.40 17.46 5.33
C PHE A 106 -2.33 18.25 4.39
N GLY A 107 -3.57 17.81 4.21
CA GLY A 107 -4.53 18.42 3.30
C GLY A 107 -4.33 18.02 1.84
N ILE A 108 -3.51 17.00 1.56
CA ILE A 108 -3.32 16.47 0.22
C ILE A 108 -4.46 15.51 -0.09
N ARG A 109 -5.06 15.65 -1.27
CA ARG A 109 -6.10 14.74 -1.76
C ARG A 109 -5.48 13.63 -2.60
N SER A 110 -6.01 12.41 -2.50
CA SER A 110 -5.66 11.26 -3.36
C SER A 110 -6.12 11.41 -4.83
N ASP A 111 -5.99 12.59 -5.41
CA ASP A 111 -6.55 12.98 -6.70
C ASP A 111 -5.69 12.50 -7.89
N LEU A 112 -6.26 11.79 -8.86
CA LEU A 112 -5.53 11.38 -10.08
C LEU A 112 -5.33 12.52 -11.09
N SER A 113 -6.03 13.65 -10.95
CA SER A 113 -5.86 14.77 -11.89
C SER A 113 -4.43 15.32 -11.88
N VAL A 114 -3.63 14.99 -10.88
CA VAL A 114 -2.18 15.27 -10.80
C VAL A 114 -1.36 14.67 -11.95
N PHE A 115 -1.93 13.71 -12.69
CA PHE A 115 -1.30 13.07 -13.86
C PHE A 115 -1.80 13.59 -15.22
N GLU A 116 -2.66 14.60 -15.23
CA GLU A 116 -3.16 15.26 -16.44
C GLU A 116 -2.40 16.57 -16.65
N ASP A 117 -1.73 16.72 -17.81
CA ASP A 117 -1.04 17.94 -18.25
C ASP A 117 -1.97 18.87 -19.05
#